data_AF-A0A4X1UDC6-F1
#
_entry.id   AF-A0A4X1UDC6-F1
#
_cell.length_a   1.000
_cell.length_b   1.000
_cell.length_c   1.000
_cell.angle_alpha   90.00
_cell.angle_beta   90.00
_cell.angle_gamma   90.00
#
_symmetry.space_group_name_H-M   'P 1'
#
loop_
_entity.id
_entity.type
_entity.pdbx_description
1 polymer ?
#
loop_
_entity_poly.entity_id
_entity_poly.type
_entity_poly.pdbx_seq_one_letter_code
_entity_poly.pdbx_strand_id
1 'polypeptide(L)'
;MALLLRFVLLCGVADLTRSLSITTPEQMIEKAKGETAYLPCRFTLGPEDQGPLDIEWLLSPADNQKVDQVIILYSGDKIYDDYYQDLKGRVHFTSNDLKSGDASINVTNLQLSDIGTYQCKVKKAPGVGNKKIQLTVLRKTCLLRRAERPLPEATSAATTRPWDPCLLPTWKAIPRLSITRYQAKTLNALLRVQLSRSLR
;
A
#
# COMPACT_ATOMS: atom_id res chain seq x y z
N MET A 1 68.48 -1.69 7.82
CA MET A 1 67.30 -2.49 7.40
C MET A 1 66.16 -2.54 8.44
N ALA A 2 66.29 -1.96 9.63
CA ALA A 2 65.21 -1.94 10.64
C ALA A 2 64.23 -0.74 10.53
N LEU A 3 64.62 0.33 9.81
CA LEU A 3 63.80 1.54 9.67
C LEU A 3 62.72 1.41 8.56
N LEU A 4 62.98 0.61 7.53
CA LEU A 4 62.01 0.34 6.46
C LEU A 4 60.86 -0.56 6.93
N LEU A 5 61.12 -1.47 7.89
CA LEU A 5 60.11 -2.34 8.50
C LEU A 5 59.12 -1.60 9.39
N ARG A 6 59.47 -0.40 9.90
CA ARG A 6 58.54 0.45 10.65
C ARG A 6 57.60 1.28 9.77
N PHE A 7 57.98 1.52 8.51
CA PHE A 7 57.15 2.26 7.57
C PHE A 7 56.05 1.37 6.96
N VAL A 8 56.31 0.07 6.80
CA VAL A 8 55.33 -0.91 6.29
C VAL A 8 54.21 -1.19 7.31
N LEU A 9 54.47 -1.06 8.61
CA LEU A 9 53.46 -1.28 9.66
C LEU A 9 52.40 -0.16 9.78
N LEU A 10 52.62 1.01 9.16
CA LEU A 10 51.69 2.15 9.22
C LEU A 10 50.64 2.16 8.10
N CYS A 11 50.69 1.21 7.14
CA CYS A 11 49.73 1.11 6.03
C CYS A 11 48.51 0.20 6.30
N GLY A 12 48.32 -0.27 7.54
CA GLY A 12 47.49 -1.45 7.81
C GLY A 12 46.02 -1.26 8.16
N VAL A 13 45.57 -0.06 8.53
CA VAL A 13 44.14 0.20 8.78
C VAL A 13 43.76 1.54 8.16
N ALA A 14 43.45 1.53 6.86
CA ALA A 14 42.50 2.52 6.38
C ALA A 14 41.17 2.15 7.05
N ASP A 15 40.90 2.75 8.22
CA ASP A 15 39.59 2.70 8.82
C ASP A 15 38.62 3.23 7.77
N LEU A 16 37.84 2.31 7.18
CA LEU A 16 36.71 2.68 6.35
C LEU A 16 35.73 3.34 7.32
N THR A 17 35.84 4.65 7.48
CA THR A 17 34.88 5.45 8.23
C THR A 17 33.53 5.23 7.57
N ARG A 18 32.75 4.28 8.09
CA ARG A 18 31.36 4.11 7.68
C ARG A 18 30.68 5.41 8.06
N SER A 19 30.13 6.11 7.09
CA SER A 19 29.24 7.25 7.32
C SER A 19 27.80 6.77 7.32
N LEU A 20 26.89 7.60 7.83
CA LEU A 20 25.46 7.35 7.76
C LEU A 20 25.04 6.97 6.34
N SER A 21 24.42 5.80 6.20
CA SER A 21 23.89 5.33 4.91
C SER A 21 22.50 4.73 5.07
N ILE A 22 21.64 4.99 4.09
CA ILE A 22 20.31 4.37 4.00
C ILE A 22 20.44 3.18 3.05
N THR A 23 20.10 1.98 3.53
CA THR A 23 20.27 0.72 2.80
C THR A 23 19.10 0.41 1.88
N THR A 24 18.00 1.16 2.00
CA THR A 24 16.82 0.99 1.14
C THR A 24 17.11 1.43 -0.30
N PRO A 25 16.76 0.62 -1.33
CA PRO A 25 16.87 1.03 -2.73
C PRO A 25 15.81 2.07 -3.11
N GLU A 26 16.03 2.82 -4.19
CA GLU A 26 14.94 3.66 -4.73
C GLU A 26 13.93 2.72 -5.38
N GLN A 27 12.66 2.89 -5.06
CA GLN A 27 11.62 1.98 -5.52
C GLN A 27 10.29 2.69 -5.75
N MET A 28 9.49 2.09 -6.61
CA MET A 28 8.09 2.42 -6.83
C MET A 28 7.23 1.41 -6.07
N ILE A 29 6.27 1.91 -5.30
CA ILE A 29 5.32 1.10 -4.53
C ILE A 29 3.94 1.37 -5.09
N GLU A 30 3.26 0.31 -5.49
CA GLU A 30 1.86 0.37 -5.93
C GLU A 30 0.97 -0.30 -4.89
N LYS A 31 -0.08 0.39 -4.45
CA LYS A 31 -1.05 -0.11 -3.49
C LYS A 31 -2.46 0.27 -3.87
N ALA A 32 -3.45 -0.53 -3.48
CA ALA A 32 -4.83 -0.18 -3.75
C ALA A 32 -5.35 0.86 -2.73
N LYS A 33 -6.31 1.68 -3.16
CA LYS A 33 -7.03 2.60 -2.29
C LYS A 33 -7.60 1.86 -1.07
N GLY A 34 -7.43 2.43 0.11
CA GLY A 34 -7.87 1.89 1.40
C GLY A 34 -6.91 0.87 2.01
N GLU A 35 -5.84 0.46 1.31
CA GLU A 35 -4.79 -0.37 1.90
C GLU A 35 -3.82 0.45 2.75
N THR A 36 -2.82 -0.24 3.31
CA THR A 36 -1.68 0.37 4.00
C THR A 36 -0.42 0.21 3.14
N ALA A 37 0.29 1.31 2.91
CA ALA A 37 1.61 1.30 2.28
C ALA A 37 2.70 1.25 3.36
N TYR A 38 3.62 0.30 3.23
CA TYR A 38 4.86 0.26 4.00
C TYR A 38 5.96 0.92 3.19
N LEU A 39 6.56 1.99 3.73
CA LEU A 39 7.64 2.74 3.09
C LEU A 39 8.95 2.46 3.84
N PRO A 40 9.83 1.60 3.31
CA PRO A 40 11.06 1.21 3.99
C PRO A 40 12.06 2.38 4.06
N CYS A 41 12.71 2.55 5.21
CA CYS A 41 13.87 3.44 5.37
C CYS A 41 14.76 2.91 6.49
N ARG A 42 15.61 1.93 6.16
CA ARG A 42 16.59 1.39 7.12
C ARG A 42 17.91 2.13 6.94
N PHE A 43 18.53 2.51 8.05
CA PHE A 43 19.79 3.24 8.05
C PHE A 43 20.82 2.57 8.94
N THR A 44 22.08 2.76 8.60
CA THR A 44 23.23 2.37 9.40
C THR A 44 24.01 3.61 9.77
N LEU A 45 24.52 3.64 11.00
CA LEU A 45 25.28 4.75 11.54
C LEU A 45 26.76 4.43 11.54
N GLY A 46 27.55 5.45 11.25
CA GLY A 46 28.99 5.45 11.44
C GLY A 46 29.41 5.62 12.89
N PRO A 47 30.67 5.25 13.23
CA PRO A 47 31.23 5.55 14.55
C PRO A 47 31.34 7.06 14.82
N GLU A 48 31.49 7.87 13.78
CA GLU A 48 31.60 9.33 13.88
C GLU A 48 30.23 10.03 14.02
N ASP A 49 29.13 9.33 13.74
CA ASP A 49 27.77 9.88 13.78
C ASP A 49 27.27 9.93 15.22
N GLN A 50 27.71 10.93 15.97
CA GLN A 50 27.46 11.07 17.41
C GLN A 50 26.43 12.16 17.77
N GLY A 51 25.99 12.96 16.80
CA GLY A 51 24.98 13.99 17.02
C GLY A 51 23.61 13.44 17.44
N PRO A 52 22.65 14.32 17.75
CA PRO A 52 21.26 13.92 17.95
C PRO A 52 20.70 13.29 16.68
N LEU A 53 19.84 12.29 16.84
CA LEU A 53 19.14 11.64 15.74
C LEU A 53 17.89 12.46 15.38
N ASP A 54 17.87 12.94 14.14
CA ASP A 54 16.71 13.58 13.53
C ASP A 54 16.26 12.74 12.31
N ILE A 55 14.97 12.42 12.23
CA ILE A 55 14.37 11.69 11.11
C ILE A 55 13.18 12.50 10.61
N GLU A 56 13.20 12.86 9.34
CA GLU A 56 12.13 13.64 8.69
C GLU A 56 11.59 12.87 7.49
N TRP A 57 10.27 12.75 7.40
CA TRP A 57 9.60 12.31 6.19
C TRP A 57 8.88 13.48 5.52
N LEU A 58 9.12 13.61 4.23
CA LEU A 58 8.50 14.62 3.37
C LEU A 58 7.64 13.94 2.31
N LEU A 59 6.51 14.55 1.98
CA LEU A 59 5.69 14.21 0.83
C LEU A 59 5.78 15.34 -0.20
N SER A 60 6.25 15.01 -1.40
CA SER A 60 6.07 15.80 -2.62
C SER A 60 4.85 15.26 -3.37
N PRO A 61 3.68 15.91 -3.30
CA PRO A 61 2.48 15.42 -3.98
C PRO A 61 2.69 15.36 -5.49
N ALA A 62 2.02 14.44 -6.19
CA ALA A 62 2.07 14.38 -7.65
C ALA A 62 1.48 15.62 -8.35
N ASP A 63 0.69 16.41 -7.63
CA ASP A 63 0.24 17.72 -8.08
C ASP A 63 1.37 18.74 -7.92
N ASN A 64 2.01 19.09 -9.04
CA ASN A 64 3.17 19.99 -9.11
C ASN A 64 2.92 21.42 -8.59
N GLN A 65 1.67 21.78 -8.26
CA GLN A 65 1.34 23.06 -7.64
C GLN A 65 1.55 23.05 -6.11
N LYS A 66 1.71 21.87 -5.50
CA LYS A 66 1.89 21.71 -4.06
C LYS A 66 3.37 21.64 -3.70
N VAL A 67 3.74 22.33 -2.61
CA VAL A 67 5.09 22.33 -2.03
C VAL A 67 5.30 21.05 -1.21
N ASP A 68 6.55 20.60 -1.08
CA ASP A 68 6.95 19.53 -0.16
C ASP A 68 6.42 19.77 1.25
N GLN A 69 5.76 18.77 1.83
CA GLN A 69 5.16 18.84 3.17
C GLN A 69 5.84 17.86 4.11
N VAL A 70 6.18 18.30 5.32
CA VAL A 70 6.59 17.41 6.40
C VAL A 70 5.37 16.61 6.85
N ILE A 71 5.47 15.29 6.86
CA ILE A 71 4.34 14.41 7.22
C ILE A 71 4.54 13.74 8.58
N ILE A 72 5.79 13.47 8.98
CA ILE A 72 6.15 12.99 10.30
C ILE A 72 7.63 13.31 10.58
N LEU A 73 7.92 13.71 11.82
CA LEU A 73 9.26 14.07 12.30
C LEU A 73 9.56 13.33 13.60
N TYR A 74 10.78 12.84 13.74
CA TYR A 74 11.36 12.43 15.01
C TYR A 74 12.53 13.35 15.33
N SER A 75 12.47 14.05 16.46
CA SER A 75 13.54 14.92 16.94
C SER A 75 13.46 15.09 18.45
N GLY A 76 14.61 15.15 19.12
CA GLY A 76 14.67 15.30 20.57
C GLY A 76 13.93 14.18 21.33
N ASP A 77 14.01 12.95 20.81
CA ASP A 77 13.34 11.76 21.36
C ASP A 77 11.80 11.83 21.41
N LYS A 78 11.22 12.63 20.51
CA LYS A 78 9.77 12.78 20.36
C LYS A 78 9.36 12.64 18.91
N ILE A 79 8.14 12.14 18.72
CA ILE A 79 7.47 12.05 17.42
C ILE A 79 6.50 13.22 17.29
N TYR A 80 6.50 13.85 16.12
CA TYR A 80 5.59 14.91 15.71
C TYR A 80 4.94 14.49 14.39
N ASP A 81 3.63 14.24 14.38
CA ASP A 81 2.88 13.61 13.29
C ASP A 81 1.65 14.42 12.85
N ASP A 82 1.56 15.69 13.26
CA ASP A 82 0.41 16.56 13.05
C ASP A 82 0.66 17.72 12.08
N TYR A 83 1.76 17.68 11.33
CA TYR A 83 2.15 18.72 10.37
C TYR A 83 1.27 18.80 9.11
N TYR A 84 0.84 17.66 8.56
CA TYR A 84 0.07 17.62 7.32
C TYR A 84 -1.33 17.06 7.56
N GLN A 85 -2.33 17.92 7.47
CA GLN A 85 -3.71 17.63 7.88
C GLN A 85 -4.33 16.46 7.12
N ASP A 86 -4.04 16.28 5.82
CA ASP A 86 -4.62 15.18 5.04
C ASP A 86 -4.08 13.80 5.46
N LEU A 87 -2.89 13.75 6.07
CA LEU A 87 -2.24 12.52 6.54
C LEU A 87 -2.32 12.32 8.06
N LYS A 88 -2.92 13.27 8.78
CA LYS A 88 -3.04 13.23 10.24
C LYS A 88 -3.69 11.91 10.71
N GLY A 89 -3.01 11.23 11.64
CA GLY A 89 -3.45 9.95 12.21
C GLY A 89 -3.33 8.74 11.27
N ARG A 90 -2.86 8.94 10.02
CA ARG A 90 -2.69 7.85 9.05
C ARG A 90 -1.24 7.41 8.88
N VAL A 91 -0.28 8.27 9.24
CA VAL A 91 1.16 8.03 9.11
C VAL A 91 1.76 7.70 10.46
N HIS A 92 2.49 6.58 10.54
CA HIS A 92 3.11 6.10 11.78
C HIS A 92 4.48 5.50 11.48
N PHE A 93 5.43 5.66 12.39
CA PHE A 93 6.66 4.86 12.35
C PHE A 93 6.35 3.38 12.58
N THR A 94 7.06 2.51 11.88
CA THR A 94 6.89 1.05 11.99
C THR A 94 7.64 0.45 13.17
N SER A 95 8.78 1.03 13.53
CA SER A 95 9.58 0.62 14.69
C SER A 95 9.19 1.42 15.93
N ASN A 96 9.15 0.74 17.07
CA ASN A 96 9.02 1.38 18.38
C ASN A 96 10.36 1.95 18.88
N ASP A 97 11.48 1.49 18.31
CA ASP A 97 12.82 1.99 18.58
C ASP A 97 13.45 2.49 17.28
N LEU A 98 13.38 3.80 17.05
CA LEU A 98 13.95 4.42 15.85
C LEU A 98 15.48 4.48 15.91
N LYS A 99 16.06 4.45 17.12
CA LYS A 99 17.52 4.50 17.33
C LYS A 99 18.20 3.21 16.89
N SER A 100 17.45 2.12 16.76
CA SER A 100 17.94 0.83 16.25
C SER A 100 18.25 0.83 14.75
N GLY A 101 17.94 1.90 14.01
CA GLY A 101 18.26 2.00 12.58
C GLY A 101 17.09 1.75 11.62
N ASP A 102 15.84 1.85 12.09
CA ASP A 102 14.66 1.66 11.25
C ASP A 102 13.72 2.87 11.30
N ALA A 103 13.81 3.72 10.28
CA ALA A 103 12.98 4.92 10.08
C ALA A 103 11.78 4.66 9.15
N SER A 104 11.44 3.40 8.90
CA SER A 104 10.35 3.04 7.98
C SER A 104 8.99 3.47 8.53
N ILE A 105 8.07 3.90 7.66
CA ILE A 105 6.72 4.36 8.03
C ILE A 105 5.63 3.52 7.36
N ASN A 106 4.45 3.51 7.98
CA ASN A 106 3.21 3.01 7.40
C ASN A 106 2.27 4.17 7.11
N VAL A 107 1.71 4.20 5.90
CA VAL A 107 0.63 5.12 5.51
C VAL A 107 -0.65 4.30 5.36
N THR A 108 -1.57 4.47 6.30
CA THR A 108 -2.82 3.70 6.38
C THR A 108 -3.98 4.36 5.64
N ASN A 109 -4.99 3.56 5.28
CA ASN A 109 -6.21 4.00 4.59
C ASN A 109 -5.89 4.91 3.38
N LEU A 110 -5.08 4.40 2.46
CA LEU A 110 -4.56 5.14 1.32
C LEU A 110 -5.67 5.81 0.49
N GLN A 111 -5.45 7.06 0.14
CA GLN A 111 -6.28 7.88 -0.73
C GLN A 111 -5.54 8.20 -2.03
N LEU A 112 -6.27 8.58 -3.08
CA LEU A 112 -5.66 8.97 -4.36
C LEU A 112 -4.85 10.26 -4.25
N SER A 113 -5.16 11.11 -3.26
CA SER A 113 -4.38 12.30 -2.93
C SER A 113 -3.01 11.99 -2.31
N ASP A 114 -2.79 10.76 -1.85
CA ASP A 114 -1.54 10.34 -1.22
C ASP A 114 -0.47 9.96 -2.24
N ILE A 115 -0.79 10.01 -3.54
CA ILE A 115 0.13 9.74 -4.63
C ILE A 115 1.20 10.83 -4.66
N GLY A 116 2.46 10.43 -4.70
CA GLY A 116 3.57 11.35 -4.71
C GLY A 116 4.91 10.68 -4.44
N THR A 117 5.92 11.52 -4.28
CA THR A 117 7.26 11.08 -3.87
C THR A 117 7.42 11.31 -2.37
N TYR A 118 7.68 10.25 -1.64
CA TYR A 118 7.98 10.28 -0.22
C TYR A 118 9.49 10.28 -0.04
N GLN A 119 10.02 11.23 0.72
CA GLN A 119 11.45 11.32 1.01
C GLN A 119 11.70 11.09 2.50
N CYS A 120 12.47 10.05 2.81
CA CYS A 120 13.05 9.83 4.13
C CYS A 120 14.37 10.59 4.22
N LYS A 121 14.56 11.40 5.25
CA LYS A 121 15.82 12.05 5.60
C LYS A 121 16.22 11.64 7.01
N VAL A 122 17.43 11.15 7.17
CA VAL A 122 18.01 10.77 8.47
C VAL A 122 19.27 11.58 8.67
N LYS A 123 19.37 12.25 9.81
CA LYS A 123 20.53 13.03 10.20
C LYS A 123 20.98 12.58 11.59
N LYS A 124 22.27 12.31 11.70
CA LYS A 124 22.96 12.11 12.97
C LYS A 124 24.36 12.67 12.79
N ALA A 125 24.54 13.94 13.12
CA ALA A 125 25.70 14.72 12.70
C ALA A 125 27.03 14.00 13.04
N PRO A 126 28.01 13.99 12.10
CA PRO A 126 28.01 14.67 10.81
C PRO A 126 27.23 13.93 9.70
N GLY A 127 26.81 12.68 9.93
CA GLY A 127 26.08 11.86 8.98
C GLY A 127 24.74 12.43 8.55
N VAL A 128 24.48 12.38 7.24
CA VAL A 128 23.20 12.73 6.62
C VAL A 128 22.93 11.73 5.50
N GLY A 129 21.73 11.19 5.48
CA GLY A 129 21.26 10.28 4.44
C GLY A 129 19.85 10.67 4.02
N ASN A 130 19.55 10.50 2.74
CA ASN A 130 18.19 10.69 2.25
C ASN A 130 17.83 9.65 1.18
N LYS A 131 16.54 9.35 1.08
CA LYS A 131 16.02 8.37 0.14
C LYS A 131 14.62 8.73 -0.33
N LYS A 132 14.38 8.59 -1.63
CA LYS A 132 13.07 8.82 -2.25
C LYS A 132 12.38 7.51 -2.61
N ILE A 133 11.06 7.50 -2.43
CA ILE A 133 10.17 6.39 -2.74
C ILE A 133 8.96 6.96 -3.46
N GLN A 134 8.60 6.38 -4.60
CA GLN A 134 7.39 6.78 -5.33
C GLN A 134 6.23 5.89 -4.89
N LEU A 135 5.11 6.50 -4.49
CA LEU A 135 3.89 5.79 -4.13
C LEU A 135 2.80 6.08 -5.14
N THR A 136 2.26 5.03 -5.73
CA THR A 136 1.10 5.06 -6.63
C THR A 136 -0.08 4.35 -5.98
N VAL A 137 -1.24 4.99 -5.96
CA VAL A 137 -2.47 4.45 -5.38
C VAL A 137 -3.45 4.10 -6.49
N LEU A 138 -3.76 2.81 -6.59
CA LEU A 138 -4.64 2.26 -7.61
C LEU A 138 -6.09 2.20 -7.12
N ARG A 139 -7.04 2.45 -8.01
CA ARG A 139 -8.45 2.12 -7.74
C ARG A 139 -8.63 0.61 -7.84
N LYS A 140 -9.37 0.01 -6.91
CA LYS A 140 -9.80 -1.39 -7.05
C LYS A 140 -10.77 -1.47 -8.22
N THR A 141 -10.29 -1.92 -9.38
CA THR A 141 -11.13 -2.28 -10.52
C THR A 141 -11.46 -3.77 -10.40
N CYS A 142 -12.74 -4.13 -10.37
CA CYS A 142 -13.10 -5.54 -10.54
C CYS A 142 -13.05 -5.85 -12.03
N LEU A 143 -12.08 -6.65 -12.44
CA LEU A 143 -12.13 -7.31 -13.75
C LEU A 143 -13.17 -8.42 -13.65
N LEU A 144 -14.42 -8.14 -13.99
CA LEU A 144 -15.32 -9.22 -14.39
C LEU A 144 -14.74 -9.81 -15.67
N ARG A 145 -14.14 -11.01 -15.56
CA ARG A 145 -13.85 -11.84 -16.72
C ARG A 145 -15.18 -12.03 -17.44
N ARG A 146 -15.31 -11.44 -18.63
CA ARG A 146 -16.45 -11.66 -19.51
C ARG A 146 -16.59 -13.17 -19.68
N ALA A 147 -17.67 -13.75 -19.17
CA ALA A 147 -17.98 -15.15 -19.45
C ALA A 147 -18.34 -15.22 -20.94
N GLU A 148 -17.41 -15.71 -21.76
CA GLU A 148 -17.68 -16.01 -23.16
C GLU A 148 -18.61 -17.23 -23.19
N ARG A 149 -19.92 -16.99 -23.15
CA ARG A 149 -20.96 -17.84 -23.73
C ARG A 149 -22.32 -17.14 -23.61
N PRO A 150 -22.94 -16.70 -24.71
CA PRO A 150 -24.35 -16.31 -24.69
C PRO A 150 -25.21 -17.57 -24.67
N LEU A 151 -26.11 -17.67 -23.67
CA LEU A 151 -27.35 -18.42 -23.82
C LEU A 151 -28.49 -17.41 -23.92
N PRO A 152 -29.40 -17.52 -24.89
CA PRO A 152 -30.48 -16.56 -25.07
C PRO A 152 -31.57 -16.76 -24.01
N GLU A 153 -32.30 -15.68 -23.77
CA GLU A 153 -33.49 -15.58 -22.91
C GLU A 153 -33.26 -15.50 -21.40
N ALA A 154 -32.88 -14.30 -20.95
CA ALA A 154 -33.44 -13.71 -19.74
C ALA A 154 -33.60 -12.20 -19.92
N THR A 155 -34.82 -11.79 -20.22
CA THR A 155 -35.24 -10.41 -20.41
C THR A 155 -35.32 -9.69 -19.06
N SER A 156 -34.18 -9.23 -18.53
CA SER A 156 -34.06 -8.04 -17.67
C SER A 156 -32.58 -7.81 -17.31
N ALA A 157 -31.76 -7.45 -18.29
CA ALA A 157 -30.39 -7.02 -18.02
C ALA A 157 -30.39 -5.52 -17.72
N ALA A 158 -30.07 -5.15 -16.48
CA ALA A 158 -29.69 -3.77 -16.18
C ALA A 158 -28.44 -3.41 -17.01
N THR A 159 -28.53 -2.34 -17.79
CA THR A 159 -27.41 -1.81 -18.57
C THR A 159 -26.37 -1.22 -17.63
N THR A 160 -25.43 -2.03 -17.14
CA THR A 160 -24.22 -1.52 -16.47
C THR A 160 -23.34 -0.81 -17.48
N ARG A 161 -22.97 0.44 -17.19
CA ARG A 161 -22.04 1.21 -18.01
C ARG A 161 -20.61 0.68 -17.79
N PRO A 162 -19.70 0.81 -18.77
CA PRO A 162 -18.33 0.28 -18.67
C PRO A 162 -17.46 0.82 -17.53
N TRP A 163 -17.93 1.84 -16.81
CA TRP A 163 -17.15 2.58 -15.80
C TRP A 163 -17.78 2.54 -14.40
N ASP A 164 -18.84 1.75 -14.21
CA ASP A 164 -19.51 1.70 -12.91
C ASP A 164 -18.59 1.08 -11.84
N PRO A 165 -18.33 1.77 -10.71
CA PRO A 165 -17.62 1.19 -9.58
C PRO A 165 -18.39 -0.04 -9.10
N CYS A 166 -17.70 -1.15 -8.88
CA CYS A 166 -18.32 -2.35 -8.34
C CYS A 166 -18.83 -2.07 -6.93
N LEU A 167 -20.12 -1.78 -6.84
CA LEU A 167 -20.88 -1.99 -5.62
C LEU A 167 -20.77 -3.49 -5.36
N LEU A 168 -20.02 -3.87 -4.31
CA LEU A 168 -20.18 -5.18 -3.71
C LEU A 168 -21.67 -5.33 -3.43
N PRO A 169 -22.36 -6.35 -3.96
CA PRO A 169 -23.73 -6.60 -3.56
C PRO A 169 -23.67 -6.90 -2.06
N THR A 170 -24.08 -5.91 -1.25
CA THR A 170 -24.38 -6.20 0.15
C THR A 170 -25.46 -7.28 0.12
N TRP A 171 -25.18 -8.39 0.78
CA TRP A 171 -26.01 -9.61 0.84
C TRP A 171 -27.41 -9.37 1.45
N LYS A 172 -27.78 -8.11 1.67
CA LYS A 172 -29.09 -7.63 2.14
C LYS A 172 -30.15 -7.53 1.02
N ALA A 173 -29.81 -7.72 -0.25
CA ALA A 173 -30.75 -7.58 -1.37
C ALA A 173 -31.08 -8.91 -2.08
N ILE A 174 -31.23 -10.02 -1.34
CA ILE A 174 -31.93 -11.21 -1.85
C ILE A 174 -33.35 -11.14 -1.30
N PRO A 175 -34.39 -10.83 -2.12
CA PRO A 175 -35.75 -11.15 -1.73
C PRO A 175 -35.80 -12.65 -1.49
N ARG A 176 -36.25 -13.08 -0.30
CA ARG A 176 -36.54 -14.49 -0.01
C ARG A 176 -37.60 -14.99 -0.99
N LEU A 177 -37.17 -15.44 -2.17
CA LEU A 177 -37.99 -16.23 -3.06
C LEU A 177 -38.00 -17.65 -2.49
N SER A 178 -38.98 -17.88 -1.61
CA SER A 178 -39.41 -19.22 -1.23
C SER A 178 -39.94 -19.95 -2.47
N ILE A 179 -39.08 -20.74 -3.11
CA ILE A 179 -39.47 -21.61 -4.23
C ILE A 179 -39.63 -23.05 -3.71
N THR A 180 -40.66 -23.28 -2.89
CA THR A 180 -41.33 -24.59 -2.77
C THR A 180 -42.62 -24.64 -3.60
N ARG A 181 -42.88 -23.66 -4.48
CA ARG A 181 -44.08 -23.62 -5.35
C ARG A 181 -43.84 -23.87 -6.84
N TYR A 182 -42.59 -24.00 -7.31
CA TYR A 182 -42.31 -24.20 -8.75
C TYR A 182 -42.18 -25.67 -9.18
N GLN A 183 -42.37 -26.63 -8.28
CA GLN A 183 -42.39 -28.07 -8.59
C GLN A 183 -43.79 -28.70 -8.49
N ALA A 184 -44.86 -27.91 -8.29
CA ALA A 184 -46.22 -28.45 -8.13
C ALA A 184 -47.18 -28.17 -9.31
N LYS A 185 -46.75 -27.41 -10.33
CA LYS A 185 -47.62 -27.10 -11.50
C LYS A 185 -47.24 -27.82 -12.80
N THR A 186 -46.08 -28.46 -12.87
CA THR A 186 -45.63 -29.21 -14.05
C THR A 186 -45.76 -30.73 -13.94
N LEU A 187 -46.10 -31.28 -12.77
CA LEU A 187 -46.44 -32.72 -12.66
C LEU A 187 -47.93 -33.04 -12.96
N ASN A 188 -48.83 -32.07 -12.84
CA ASN A 188 -50.27 -32.27 -13.09
C ASN A 188 -50.72 -32.00 -14.55
N ALA A 189 -49.84 -31.48 -15.40
CA ALA A 189 -50.11 -31.30 -16.83
C ALA A 189 -49.71 -32.53 -17.67
N LEU A 190 -48.73 -33.32 -17.23
CA LEU A 190 -48.30 -34.53 -17.93
C LEU A 190 -49.11 -35.78 -17.58
N LEU A 191 -49.81 -35.81 -16.42
CA LEU A 191 -50.68 -36.92 -16.03
C LEU A 191 -52.12 -36.87 -16.62
N ARG A 192 -52.55 -35.74 -17.22
CA ARG A 192 -53.87 -35.65 -17.88
C ARG A 192 -53.87 -35.97 -19.37
N VAL A 193 -52.72 -36.08 -20.02
CA VAL A 193 -52.63 -36.42 -21.47
C VAL A 193 -52.44 -37.92 -21.70
N GLN A 194 -51.95 -38.69 -20.72
CA GLN A 194 -51.82 -40.15 -20.87
C GLN A 194 -53.08 -40.95 -20.50
N LEU A 195 -54.05 -40.41 -19.76
CA LEU A 195 -55.28 -41.13 -19.38
C LEU A 195 -56.46 -40.94 -20.35
N SER A 196 -56.40 -40.00 -21.30
CA SER A 196 -57.43 -39.86 -22.35
C SER A 196 -57.18 -40.70 -23.60
N ARG A 197 -56.00 -41.35 -23.71
CA ARG A 197 -55.63 -42.24 -24.82
C ARG A 197 -55.72 -43.74 -24.49
N SER A 198 -56.21 -44.09 -23.30
CA SER A 198 -56.44 -45.49 -22.88
C SER A 198 -57.93 -45.82 -22.63
N LEU A 199 -58.85 -44.89 -22.95
CA LEU A 199 -60.30 -45.07 -22.84
C LEU A 199 -61.06 -44.56 -24.09
N ARG A 200 -60.40 -44.56 -25.25
CA ARG A 200 -61.06 -44.43 -26.55
C ARG A 200 -60.28 -45.18 -27.62
#